data_AF-A0A2W7MW30-F1
#
_entry.id   AF-A0A2W7MW30-F1
#
_cell.length_a   1.000
_cell.length_b   1.000
_cell.length_c   1.000
_cell.angle_alpha   90.00
_cell.angle_beta   90.00
_cell.angle_gamma   90.00
#
_symmetry.space_group_name_H-M   'P 1'
#
loop_
_entity.id
_entity.type
_entity.pdbx_description
1 polymer ?
#
loop_
_entity_poly.entity_id
_entity_poly.type
_entity_poly.pdbx_seq_one_letter_code
_entity_poly.pdbx_strand_id
1 'polypeptide(L)'
;MPGIALRLPLLFSEGVGKGRITLQQFVALSATNAARLYGLRQKGSIAVGLDADIAIWDPGTTRIVRAEDQHDAMDYTPFEGRELTGWPVTVLSRGSRVIEDGQLVAEPGHGQFVKRAQPDFTGYPGGSAPELDPMSNFGARIAPEASR
;
A
#
# COMPACT_ATOMS: atom_id res chain seq x y z
N MET A 1 6.98 3.56 16.06
CA MET A 1 7.56 2.38 15.39
C MET A 1 7.78 2.73 13.92
N PRO A 2 9.04 2.83 13.47
CA PRO A 2 9.40 3.04 12.06
C PRO A 2 9.11 1.80 11.21
N GLY A 3 8.92 1.99 9.91
CA GLY A 3 8.58 0.88 9.00
C GLY A 3 7.83 1.25 7.72
N ILE A 4 7.51 2.53 7.48
CA ILE A 4 6.81 2.95 6.26
C ILE A 4 7.60 2.62 4.99
N ALA A 5 8.92 2.82 5.01
CA ALA A 5 9.82 2.48 3.90
C ALA A 5 9.98 0.97 3.72
N LEU A 6 9.97 0.20 4.81
CA LEU A 6 10.29 -1.23 4.81
C LEU A 6 9.08 -2.15 4.64
N ARG A 7 7.85 -1.66 4.85
CA ARG A 7 6.64 -2.51 4.82
C ARG A 7 6.51 -3.32 3.51
N LEU A 8 6.86 -2.72 2.37
CA LEU A 8 6.72 -3.37 1.06
C LEU A 8 7.91 -4.27 0.71
N PRO A 9 9.18 -3.84 0.86
CA PRO A 9 10.32 -4.75 0.71
C PRO A 9 10.22 -5.98 1.62
N LEU A 10 9.79 -5.81 2.87
CA LEU A 10 9.58 -6.91 3.81
C LEU A 10 8.51 -7.89 3.31
N LEU A 11 7.34 -7.38 2.91
CA LEU A 11 6.25 -8.21 2.39
C LEU A 11 6.63 -8.90 1.08
N PHE A 12 7.39 -8.23 0.21
CA PHE A 12 7.86 -8.81 -1.05
C PHE A 12 8.87 -9.93 -0.78
N SER A 13 9.94 -9.65 -0.04
CA SER A 13 11.01 -10.60 0.26
C SER A 13 10.48 -11.85 0.96
N GLU A 14 9.72 -11.65 2.04
CA GLU A 14 9.23 -12.75 2.88
C GLU A 14 7.96 -13.43 2.33
N GLY A 15 7.16 -12.69 1.57
CA GLY A 15 5.91 -13.18 1.00
C GLY A 15 6.12 -13.77 -0.38
N VAL A 16 6.47 -12.94 -1.35
CA VAL A 16 6.66 -13.34 -2.75
C VAL A 16 7.95 -14.14 -2.91
N GLY A 17 9.07 -13.63 -2.41
CA GLY A 17 10.39 -14.25 -2.55
C GLY A 17 10.47 -15.65 -1.94
N LYS A 18 9.72 -15.91 -0.86
CA LYS A 18 9.62 -17.23 -0.21
C LYS A 18 8.40 -18.04 -0.64
N GLY A 19 7.67 -17.61 -1.66
CA GLY A 19 6.53 -18.35 -2.23
C GLY A 19 5.30 -18.49 -1.32
N ARG A 20 5.16 -17.64 -0.30
CA ARG A 20 4.00 -17.64 0.62
C ARG A 20 2.78 -16.95 0.03
N ILE A 21 3.01 -15.96 -0.83
CA ILE A 21 1.98 -15.25 -1.58
C ILE A 21 2.42 -15.07 -3.03
N THR A 22 1.45 -14.95 -3.94
CA THR A 22 1.72 -14.60 -5.33
C THR A 22 2.02 -13.11 -5.48
N LEU A 23 2.60 -12.72 -6.62
CA LEU A 23 2.81 -11.31 -6.94
C LEU A 23 1.49 -10.52 -6.97
N GLN A 24 0.41 -11.12 -7.46
CA GLN A 24 -0.92 -10.51 -7.50
C GLN A 24 -1.47 -10.29 -6.09
N GLN A 25 -1.23 -11.24 -5.17
CA GLN A 25 -1.59 -11.07 -3.76
C GLN A 25 -0.77 -9.95 -3.10
N PHE A 26 0.51 -9.82 -3.42
CA PHE A 26 1.32 -8.68 -2.97
C PHE A 26 0.72 -7.34 -3.41
N VAL A 27 0.34 -7.20 -4.69
CA VAL A 27 -0.34 -5.99 -5.21
C VAL A 27 -1.67 -5.75 -4.50
N ALA A 28 -2.47 -6.80 -4.31
CA ALA A 28 -3.76 -6.70 -3.63
C ALA A 28 -3.62 -6.19 -2.19
N LEU A 29 -2.69 -6.76 -1.43
CA LEU A 29 -2.44 -6.43 -0.02
C LEU A 29 -1.75 -5.06 0.18
N SER A 30 -0.96 -4.62 -0.81
CA SER A 30 -0.19 -3.37 -0.70
C SER A 30 -0.91 -2.13 -1.23
N ALA A 31 -1.87 -2.30 -2.15
CA ALA A 31 -2.52 -1.19 -2.83
C ALA A 31 -4.01 -1.44 -3.17
N THR A 32 -4.34 -2.47 -3.95
CA THR A 32 -5.69 -2.61 -4.55
C THR A 32 -6.79 -2.74 -3.51
N ASN A 33 -6.60 -3.56 -2.48
CA ASN A 33 -7.62 -3.76 -1.44
C ASN A 33 -7.82 -2.49 -0.60
N ALA A 34 -6.73 -1.79 -0.28
CA ALA A 34 -6.81 -0.51 0.44
C ALA A 34 -7.56 0.54 -0.39
N ALA A 35 -7.27 0.65 -1.69
CA ALA A 35 -7.97 1.59 -2.56
C ALA A 35 -9.48 1.33 -2.61
N ARG A 36 -9.89 0.06 -2.74
CA ARG A 36 -11.32 -0.34 -2.68
C ARG A 36 -11.95 -0.03 -1.33
N LEU A 37 -11.33 -0.49 -0.25
CA LEU A 37 -11.83 -0.35 1.12
C LEU A 37 -12.02 1.12 1.52
N TYR A 38 -11.14 2.01 1.04
CA TYR A 38 -11.23 3.43 1.35
C TYR A 38 -12.05 4.25 0.34
N GLY A 39 -12.61 3.64 -0.71
CA GLY A 39 -13.40 4.33 -1.72
C GLY A 39 -12.55 5.21 -2.66
N LEU A 40 -11.29 4.83 -2.90
CA LEU A 40 -10.34 5.54 -3.78
C LEU A 40 -10.47 5.03 -5.22
N ARG A 41 -11.29 5.71 -6.02
CA ARG A 41 -11.59 5.29 -7.41
C ARG A 41 -10.40 5.39 -8.37
N GLN A 42 -9.45 6.28 -8.09
CA GLN A 42 -8.33 6.59 -9.00
C GLN A 42 -7.01 5.89 -8.61
N LYS A 43 -7.00 5.04 -7.58
CA LYS A 43 -5.78 4.45 -6.99
C LYS A 43 -5.80 2.93 -7.04
N GLY A 44 -4.61 2.32 -6.87
CA GLY A 44 -4.46 0.90 -6.56
C GLY A 44 -4.65 -0.05 -7.74
N SER A 45 -4.63 0.46 -8.97
CA SER A 45 -4.63 -0.33 -10.20
C SER A 45 -3.88 0.40 -11.32
N ILE A 46 -3.31 -0.34 -12.26
CA ILE A 46 -2.72 0.19 -13.49
C ILE A 46 -3.76 0.04 -14.60
N ALA A 47 -4.47 1.13 -14.90
CA ALA A 47 -5.45 1.18 -15.96
C ALA A 47 -5.59 2.62 -16.50
N VAL A 48 -6.09 2.75 -17.72
CA VAL A 48 -6.35 4.04 -18.35
C VAL A 48 -7.33 4.85 -17.48
N GLY A 49 -7.01 6.13 -17.25
CA GLY A 49 -7.83 7.04 -16.45
C GLY A 49 -7.58 7.00 -14.94
N LEU A 50 -6.66 6.17 -14.46
CA LEU A 50 -6.22 6.15 -13.05
C LEU A 50 -4.95 6.98 -12.85
N ASP A 51 -4.68 7.35 -11.60
CA ASP A 51 -3.47 8.08 -11.25
C ASP A 51 -2.23 7.23 -11.53
N ALA A 52 -1.22 7.85 -12.14
CA ALA A 52 0.09 7.24 -12.37
C ALA A 52 0.94 7.23 -11.07
N ASP A 53 0.43 6.55 -10.06
CA ASP A 53 1.16 6.17 -8.84
C ASP A 53 1.73 4.76 -9.02
N ILE A 54 2.97 4.67 -9.50
CA ILE A 54 3.58 3.43 -9.99
C ILE A 54 4.94 3.23 -9.33
N ALA A 55 5.21 2.02 -8.85
CA ALA A 55 6.53 1.61 -8.39
C ALA A 55 7.14 0.64 -9.41
N ILE A 56 8.31 0.99 -9.94
CA ILE A 56 9.18 0.07 -10.67
C ILE A 56 10.01 -0.68 -9.64
N TRP A 57 9.94 -2.00 -9.72
CA TRP A 57 10.48 -2.90 -8.70
C TRP A 57 11.56 -3.78 -9.32
N ASP A 58 12.73 -3.81 -8.69
CA ASP A 58 13.77 -4.79 -9.01
C ASP A 58 13.64 -5.97 -8.05
N PRO A 59 13.24 -7.16 -8.53
CA PRO A 59 13.07 -8.35 -7.70
C PRO A 59 14.40 -9.01 -7.29
N GLY A 60 15.53 -8.64 -7.91
CA GLY A 60 16.83 -9.28 -7.71
C GLY A 60 17.76 -8.52 -6.75
N THR A 61 17.51 -7.24 -6.52
CA THR A 61 18.32 -6.45 -5.58
C THR A 61 18.15 -6.98 -4.14
N THR A 62 19.27 -7.25 -3.47
CA THR A 62 19.32 -7.64 -2.05
C THR A 62 20.01 -6.54 -1.23
N ARG A 63 19.45 -6.21 -0.06
CA ARG A 63 20.02 -5.23 0.87
C ARG A 63 19.89 -5.72 2.30
N ILE A 64 20.87 -5.38 3.14
CA ILE A 64 20.77 -5.50 4.59
C ILE A 64 20.08 -4.25 5.11
N VAL A 65 19.03 -4.42 5.91
CA VAL A 65 18.33 -3.31 6.54
C VAL A 65 19.22 -2.69 7.62
N ARG A 66 19.46 -1.39 7.49
CA ARG A 66 20.13 -0.57 8.50
C ARG A 66 19.29 0.67 8.83
N ALA A 67 19.31 1.09 10.09
CA ALA A 67 18.65 2.32 10.54
C ALA A 67 19.15 3.56 9.77
N GLU A 68 20.46 3.63 9.49
CA GLU A 68 21.09 4.74 8.75
C GLU A 68 20.60 4.90 7.30
N ASP A 69 20.08 3.82 6.71
CA ASP A 69 19.53 3.82 5.34
C ASP A 69 18.04 4.21 5.32
N GLN A 70 17.40 4.41 6.48
CA GLN A 70 15.97 4.74 6.54
C GLN A 70 15.71 6.24 6.37
N HIS A 71 14.57 6.56 5.76
CA HIS A 71 14.16 7.94 5.46
C HIS A 71 13.11 8.47 6.43
N ASP A 72 13.10 7.97 7.66
CA ASP A 72 12.23 8.48 8.72
C ASP A 72 13.03 9.20 9.81
N ALA A 73 12.35 9.95 10.66
CA ALA A 73 12.98 10.77 11.70
C ALA A 73 13.32 9.97 12.97
N MET A 74 13.62 8.68 12.83
CA MET A 74 13.99 7.78 13.93
C MET A 74 15.45 7.35 13.81
N ASP A 75 16.04 7.00 14.94
CA ASP A 75 17.42 6.53 15.06
C ASP A 75 17.53 5.00 15.18
N TYR A 76 16.44 4.27 14.94
CA TYR A 76 16.37 2.81 15.03
C TYR A 76 15.42 2.21 14.00
N THR A 77 15.55 0.91 13.75
CA THR A 77 14.52 0.10 13.06
C THR A 77 14.35 -1.25 13.75
N PRO A 78 13.12 -1.77 13.92
CA PRO A 78 12.92 -3.11 14.48
C PRO A 78 13.38 -4.22 13.52
N PHE A 79 13.80 -3.87 12.31
CA PHE A 79 14.20 -4.79 11.25
C PHE A 79 15.72 -4.78 11.01
N GLU A 80 16.50 -4.17 11.89
CA GLU A 80 17.97 -4.06 11.80
C GLU A 80 18.64 -5.40 11.49
N GLY A 81 19.59 -5.40 10.57
CA GLY A 81 20.38 -6.58 10.18
C GLY A 81 19.63 -7.62 9.34
N ARG A 82 18.34 -7.44 9.05
CA ARG A 82 17.60 -8.34 8.17
C ARG A 82 18.04 -8.17 6.72
N GLU A 83 18.28 -9.26 6.02
CA GLU A 83 18.51 -9.26 4.58
C GLU A 83 17.16 -9.36 3.84
N LEU A 84 16.88 -8.41 2.95
CA LEU A 84 15.66 -8.39 2.14
C LEU A 84 15.99 -8.34 0.65
N THR A 85 15.28 -9.13 -0.14
CA THR A 85 15.39 -9.18 -1.60
C THR A 85 14.12 -8.63 -2.26
N GLY A 86 14.29 -7.80 -3.27
CA GLY A 86 13.20 -7.13 -3.97
C GLY A 86 12.93 -5.73 -3.43
N TRP A 87 13.28 -4.71 -4.21
CA TRP A 87 13.20 -3.30 -3.78
C TRP A 87 12.60 -2.39 -4.87
N PRO A 88 11.90 -1.31 -4.48
CA PRO A 88 11.51 -0.27 -5.44
C PRO A 88 12.76 0.51 -5.87
N VAL A 89 12.93 0.69 -7.18
CA VAL A 89 14.06 1.44 -7.77
C VAL A 89 13.63 2.79 -8.32
N THR A 90 12.39 2.90 -8.81
CA THR A 90 11.81 4.16 -9.28
C THR A 90 10.36 4.21 -8.84
N VAL A 91 9.92 5.36 -8.34
CA VAL A 91 8.53 5.55 -7.89
C VAL A 91 8.00 6.81 -8.56
N LEU A 92 6.86 6.68 -9.21
CA LEU A 92 6.10 7.78 -9.77
C LEU A 92 4.93 8.08 -8.83
N SER A 93 4.66 9.36 -8.62
CA SER A 93 3.42 9.81 -8.01
C SER A 93 2.75 10.83 -8.92
N ARG A 94 1.52 10.55 -9.35
CA ARG A 94 0.79 11.31 -10.39
C ARG A 94 1.65 11.56 -11.63
N GLY A 95 2.41 10.55 -12.06
CA GLY A 95 3.28 10.60 -13.24
C GLY A 95 4.60 11.35 -13.07
N SER A 96 4.83 12.01 -11.93
CA SER A 96 6.10 12.64 -11.61
C SER A 96 7.00 11.67 -10.87
N ARG A 97 8.28 11.58 -11.23
CA ARG A 97 9.26 10.79 -10.49
C ARG A 97 9.44 11.41 -9.11
N VAL A 98 9.26 10.59 -8.07
CA VAL A 98 9.53 10.98 -6.69
C VAL A 98 10.71 10.21 -6.12
N ILE A 99 10.95 8.99 -6.61
CA ILE A 99 12.19 8.24 -6.40
C ILE A 99 12.76 7.91 -7.78
N GLU A 100 14.05 8.16 -7.99
CA GLU A 100 14.80 7.79 -9.19
C GLU A 100 16.11 7.11 -8.77
N ASP A 101 16.38 5.91 -9.29
CA ASP A 101 17.53 5.06 -8.93
C ASP A 101 17.75 4.92 -7.40
N GLY A 102 16.64 4.78 -6.66
CA GLY A 102 16.65 4.66 -5.20
C GLY A 102 16.89 5.96 -4.44
N GLN A 103 16.99 7.11 -5.11
CA GLN A 103 17.17 8.43 -4.50
C GLN A 103 15.89 9.25 -4.52
N LEU A 104 15.65 10.01 -3.45
CA LEU A 104 14.53 10.95 -3.39
C LEU A 104 14.81 12.15 -4.29
N VAL A 105 13.89 12.42 -5.23
CA VAL A 105 13.96 13.56 -6.17
C VAL A 105 12.73 14.46 -6.10
N ALA A 106 11.86 14.25 -5.10
CA ALA A 106 10.64 15.04 -4.90
C ALA A 106 10.87 16.22 -3.97
N GLU A 107 10.15 17.31 -4.23
CA GLU A 107 10.07 18.47 -3.35
C GLU A 107 8.82 18.42 -2.46
N PRO A 108 8.88 19.00 -1.24
CA PRO A 108 7.71 19.19 -0.39
C PRO A 108 6.55 19.91 -1.11
N GLY A 109 5.32 19.48 -0.83
CA GLY A 109 4.12 20.09 -1.43
C GLY A 109 3.59 19.38 -2.69
N HIS A 110 4.28 18.35 -3.21
CA HIS A 110 3.78 17.55 -4.33
C HIS A 110 2.44 16.83 -4.00
N GLY A 111 2.30 16.37 -2.76
CA GLY A 111 1.13 15.60 -2.29
C GLY A 111 -0.18 16.39 -2.36
N GLN A 112 -1.27 15.70 -2.68
CA GLN A 112 -2.61 16.30 -2.74
C GLN A 112 -3.60 15.48 -1.95
N PHE A 113 -4.58 16.16 -1.34
CA PHE A 113 -5.70 15.50 -0.70
C PHE A 113 -6.56 14.78 -1.74
N VAL A 114 -6.81 13.48 -1.52
CA VAL A 114 -7.68 12.68 -2.38
C VAL A 114 -9.04 12.52 -1.71
N LYS A 115 -10.07 13.15 -2.27
CA LYS A 115 -11.44 12.98 -1.79
C LYS A 115 -11.90 11.54 -2.05
N ARG A 116 -12.37 10.88 -1.00
CA ARG A 116 -12.86 9.50 -1.05
C ARG A 116 -14.33 9.47 -1.49
N ALA A 117 -14.70 8.48 -2.28
CA ALA A 117 -16.11 8.13 -2.46
C ALA A 117 -16.61 7.38 -1.22
N GLN A 118 -17.92 7.13 -1.14
CA GLN A 118 -18.41 6.16 -0.17
C GLN A 118 -17.73 4.80 -0.43
N PRO A 119 -17.12 4.20 0.59
CA PRO A 119 -16.47 2.90 0.47
C PRO A 119 -17.52 1.83 0.18
N ASP A 120 -17.18 0.92 -0.73
CA ASP A 120 -17.99 -0.24 -1.03
C ASP A 120 -17.66 -1.37 -0.03
N PHE A 121 -18.53 -1.52 0.96
CA PHE A 121 -18.42 -2.57 1.98
C PHE A 121 -19.06 -3.90 1.54
N THR A 122 -19.58 -3.99 0.32
CA THR A 122 -20.18 -5.23 -0.22
C THR A 122 -19.15 -6.15 -0.86
N GLY A 123 -17.89 -5.70 -0.96
CA GLY A 123 -16.82 -6.29 -1.78
C GLY A 123 -16.11 -7.53 -1.26
N TYR A 124 -16.59 -8.20 -0.19
CA TYR A 124 -16.15 -9.57 0.13
C TYR A 124 -17.18 -10.56 -0.45
N PRO A 125 -16.83 -11.37 -1.46
CA PRO A 125 -17.69 -12.48 -1.87
C PRO A 125 -17.86 -13.42 -0.66
N GLY A 126 -19.09 -13.59 -0.18
CA GLY A 126 -19.43 -14.62 0.82
C GLY A 126 -19.88 -14.14 2.19
N GLY A 127 -20.01 -12.83 2.46
CA GLY A 127 -20.70 -12.37 3.67
C GLY A 127 -20.48 -10.90 4.00
N SER A 128 -21.50 -10.28 4.61
CA SER A 128 -21.36 -8.99 5.29
C SER A 128 -20.49 -9.17 6.53
N ALA A 129 -19.62 -8.19 6.80
CA ALA A 129 -18.88 -8.17 8.05
C ALA A 129 -19.89 -8.13 9.24
N PRO A 130 -19.66 -8.87 10.35
CA PRO A 130 -20.57 -8.90 11.49
C PRO A 130 -20.90 -7.50 12.03
N GLU A 131 -19.98 -6.55 11.90
CA GLU A 131 -20.14 -5.15 12.29
C GLU A 131 -21.21 -4.42 11.48
N LEU A 132 -21.56 -4.92 10.29
CA LEU A 132 -22.62 -4.37 9.45
C LEU A 132 -24.01 -4.93 9.79
N ASP A 133 -24.08 -6.01 10.57
CA ASP A 133 -25.34 -6.60 11.02
C ASP A 133 -25.87 -5.88 12.27
N PRO A 134 -27.03 -5.21 12.19
CA PRO A 134 -27.66 -4.55 13.33
C PRO A 134 -27.87 -5.46 14.55
N MET A 135 -28.07 -6.77 14.32
CA MET A 135 -28.25 -7.74 15.39
C MET A 135 -26.96 -8.00 16.16
N SER A 136 -25.81 -7.80 15.52
CA SER A 136 -24.48 -8.06 16.08
C SER A 136 -23.79 -6.79 16.58
N ASN A 137 -24.28 -5.59 16.21
CA ASN A 137 -23.65 -4.30 16.52
C ASN A 137 -24.49 -3.38 17.44
N PHE A 138 -25.38 -3.96 18.25
CA PHE A 138 -26.26 -3.22 19.18
C PHE A 138 -27.29 -2.29 18.49
N GLY A 139 -27.74 -2.64 17.29
CA GLY A 139 -28.74 -1.88 16.53
C GLY A 139 -28.17 -0.66 15.79
N ALA A 140 -26.86 -0.53 15.70
CA ALA A 140 -26.21 0.57 14.99
C ALA A 140 -26.37 0.44 13.47
N ARG A 141 -26.79 1.53 12.81
CA ARG A 141 -26.77 1.63 11.34
C ARG A 141 -25.40 2.14 10.88
N ILE A 142 -24.47 1.22 10.69
CA ILE A 142 -23.10 1.52 10.25
C ILE A 142 -22.96 1.49 8.73
N ALA A 143 -23.77 0.66 8.06
CA ALA A 143 -23.77 0.58 6.60
C ALA A 143 -24.18 1.93 5.99
N PRO A 144 -23.45 2.46 4.99
CA PRO A 144 -23.87 3.65 4.27
C PRO A 144 -25.23 3.41 3.61
N GLU A 145 -26.11 4.40 3.65
CA GLU A 145 -27.38 4.35 2.92
C GLU A 145 -27.08 4.15 1.44
N ALA A 146 -27.69 3.12 0.82
CA ALA A 146 -27.53 2.83 -0.59
C ALA A 146 -27.87 4.09 -1.39
N SER A 147 -26.86 4.67 -2.05
CA SER A 147 -27.05 5.78 -2.98
C SER A 147 -28.01 5.35 -4.09
N ARG A 148 -29.14 6.04 -4.19
CA ARG A 148 -30.07 5.98 -5.34
C ARG A 148 -29.35 6.35 -6.63
#